data_AF-A0A9D0Z0C2-F1
#
_entry.id   AF-A0A9D0Z0C2-F1
#
_cell.length_a   1.000
_cell.length_b   1.000
_cell.length_c   1.000
_cell.angle_alpha   90.00
_cell.angle_beta   90.00
_cell.angle_gamma   90.00
#
_symmetry.space_group_name_H-M   'P 1'
#
loop_
_entity.id
_entity.type
_entity.pdbx_description
1 polymer ?
#
loop_
_entity_poly.entity_id
_entity_poly.type
_entity_poly.pdbx_seq_one_letter_code
_entity_poly.pdbx_strand_id
1 'polypeptide(L)'
;MEKFYLEMPSLERKEQIIDYVNEFALYNSETNGMGSLRKILEGYTFEQALEMCLNRQKEEYAKKIGRCQSKTFLLIRKNDDRIIGAINVRWNLPENMKQFGGNIGYGIRPTERRKGYNKINLYLG
;
A
#
# COMPACT_ATOMS: atom_id res chain seq x y z
N MET A 1 23.72 -6.11 7.72
CA MET A 1 22.32 -6.04 8.18
C MET A 1 21.55 -5.13 7.25
N GLU A 2 20.41 -5.59 6.73
CA GLU A 2 19.53 -4.77 5.90
C GLU A 2 18.86 -3.69 6.76
N LYS A 3 18.70 -2.48 6.21
CA LYS A 3 18.02 -1.36 6.87
C LYS A 3 16.72 -1.06 6.15
N PHE A 4 15.66 -0.76 6.90
CA PHE A 4 14.34 -0.50 6.36
C PHE A 4 13.77 0.80 6.93
N TYR A 5 12.93 1.47 6.16
CA TYR A 5 12.15 2.62 6.60
C TYR A 5 10.81 2.67 5.85
N LEU A 6 9.89 3.45 6.41
CA LEU A 6 8.60 3.73 5.78
C LEU A 6 8.64 5.07 5.05
N GLU A 7 8.07 5.09 3.86
CA GLU A 7 7.94 6.28 3.02
C GLU A 7 6.50 6.39 2.52
N MET A 8 5.97 7.60 2.33
CA MET A 8 4.67 7.75 1.68
C MET A 8 4.81 7.58 0.15
N PRO A 9 3.83 7.00 -0.54
CA PRO A 9 3.80 7.00 -2.00
C PRO A 9 3.90 8.43 -2.55
N SER A 10 4.70 8.61 -3.59
CA SER A 10 4.98 9.91 -4.20
C SER A 10 5.18 9.76 -5.72
N LEU A 11 5.24 10.89 -6.43
CA LEU A 11 5.56 10.91 -7.86
C LEU A 11 6.99 10.40 -8.15
N GLU A 12 7.93 10.65 -7.25
CA GLU A 12 9.33 10.20 -7.37
C GLU A 12 9.44 8.66 -7.40
N ARG A 13 8.51 7.98 -6.73
CA ARG A 13 8.45 6.51 -6.66
C ARG A 13 7.63 5.88 -7.80
N LYS A 14 7.18 6.63 -8.80
CA LYS A 14 6.26 6.17 -9.86
C LYS A 14 6.66 4.83 -10.47
N GLU A 15 7.85 4.77 -11.05
CA GLU A 15 8.32 3.56 -11.75
C GLU A 15 8.44 2.37 -10.79
N GLN A 16 8.92 2.59 -9.57
CA GLN A 16 9.08 1.54 -8.58
C GLN A 16 7.73 1.02 -8.04
N ILE A 17 6.73 1.89 -7.90
CA ILE A 17 5.37 1.49 -7.50
C ILE A 17 4.71 0.71 -8.63
N ILE A 18 4.86 1.14 -9.89
CA ILE A 18 4.33 0.41 -11.05
C ILE A 18 4.97 -0.98 -11.13
N ASP A 19 6.29 -1.07 -11.04
CA ASP A 19 7.03 -2.34 -10.99
C ASP A 19 6.55 -3.22 -9.84
N TYR A 20 6.45 -2.65 -8.63
CA TYR A 20 5.95 -3.36 -7.46
C TYR A 20 4.54 -3.93 -7.68
N VAL A 21 3.60 -3.12 -8.19
CA VAL A 21 2.21 -3.54 -8.43
C VAL A 21 2.13 -4.59 -9.55
N ASN A 22 2.90 -4.43 -10.62
CA ASN A 22 2.99 -5.39 -11.73
C ASN A 22 3.49 -6.75 -11.24
N GLU A 23 4.44 -6.80 -10.31
CA GLU A 23 4.91 -8.06 -9.75
C GLU A 23 3.78 -8.83 -9.05
N PHE A 24 2.88 -8.15 -8.33
CA PHE A 24 1.74 -8.85 -7.74
C PHE A 24 0.82 -9.47 -8.80
N ALA A 25 0.57 -8.75 -9.90
CA ALA A 25 -0.21 -9.31 -11.01
C ALA A 25 0.48 -10.49 -11.68
N LEU A 26 1.80 -10.38 -11.92
CA LEU A 26 2.61 -11.45 -12.50
C LEU A 26 2.53 -12.76 -11.70
N TYR A 27 2.54 -12.66 -10.36
CA TYR A 27 2.46 -13.79 -9.46
C TYR A 27 1.02 -14.15 -9.04
N ASN A 28 0.00 -13.58 -9.70
CA ASN A 28 -1.43 -13.76 -9.37
C ASN A 28 -1.72 -13.59 -7.87
N SER A 29 -1.16 -12.54 -7.28
CA SER A 29 -1.20 -12.27 -5.85
C SER A 29 -2.06 -11.06 -5.51
N GLU A 30 -2.78 -11.15 -4.41
CA GLU A 30 -3.54 -10.04 -3.84
C GLU A 30 -2.64 -8.88 -3.39
N THR A 31 -3.04 -7.65 -3.71
CA THR A 31 -2.35 -6.39 -3.36
C THR A 31 -2.94 -5.77 -2.10
N ASN A 32 -3.12 -6.60 -1.07
CA ASN A 32 -3.62 -6.15 0.22
C ASN A 32 -2.80 -4.94 0.73
N GLY A 33 -3.49 -3.92 1.23
CA GLY A 33 -2.84 -2.66 1.65
C GLY A 33 -2.47 -1.69 0.53
N MET A 34 -2.72 -2.00 -0.75
CA MET A 34 -2.43 -1.10 -1.88
C MET A 34 -3.62 -0.87 -2.81
N GLY A 35 -4.85 -1.02 -2.31
CA GLY A 35 -6.07 -0.97 -3.13
C GLY A 35 -6.18 0.27 -4.03
N SER A 36 -5.79 1.47 -3.58
CA SER A 36 -5.79 2.67 -4.43
C SER A 36 -4.73 2.62 -5.53
N LEU A 37 -3.51 2.17 -5.22
CA LEU A 37 -2.39 2.10 -6.17
C LEU A 37 -2.55 0.93 -7.16
N ARG A 38 -3.22 -0.15 -6.77
CA ARG A 38 -3.57 -1.29 -7.64
C ARG A 38 -4.42 -0.88 -8.85
N LYS A 39 -5.13 0.25 -8.78
CA LYS A 39 -5.99 0.75 -9.86
C LYS A 39 -5.25 1.08 -11.16
N ILE A 40 -3.92 1.20 -11.12
CA ILE A 40 -3.10 1.32 -12.34
C ILE A 40 -3.34 0.14 -13.29
N LEU A 41 -3.51 -1.06 -12.74
CA LEU A 41 -3.83 -2.28 -13.49
C LEU A 41 -5.30 -2.37 -13.92
N GLU A 42 -6.14 -1.44 -13.47
CA GLU A 42 -7.53 -1.26 -13.92
C GLU A 42 -7.63 -0.14 -14.99
N GLY A 43 -6.50 0.38 -15.49
CA GLY A 43 -6.45 1.40 -16.55
C GLY A 43 -6.40 2.85 -16.06
N TYR A 44 -6.30 3.09 -14.75
CA TYR A 44 -6.08 4.45 -14.22
C TYR A 44 -4.63 4.90 -14.47
N THR A 45 -4.42 6.21 -14.64
CA THR A 45 -3.05 6.74 -14.63
C THR A 45 -2.43 6.60 -13.25
N PHE A 46 -1.10 6.60 -13.18
CA PHE A 46 -0.39 6.58 -11.90
C PHE A 46 -0.79 7.76 -11.02
N GLU A 47 -0.91 8.95 -11.61
CA GLU A 47 -1.24 10.19 -10.92
C GLU A 47 -2.65 10.12 -10.30
N GLN A 48 -3.62 9.57 -11.03
CA GLN A 48 -4.98 9.33 -10.50
C GLN A 48 -4.94 8.34 -9.33
N ALA A 49 -4.24 7.22 -9.48
CA ALA A 49 -4.13 6.21 -8.44
C ALA A 49 -3.42 6.75 -7.17
N LEU A 50 -2.37 7.55 -7.36
CA LEU A 50 -1.65 8.23 -6.28
C LEU A 50 -2.53 9.27 -5.59
N GLU A 51 -3.20 10.13 -6.35
CA GLU A 51 -4.13 11.13 -5.80
C GLU A 51 -5.22 10.46 -4.96
N MET A 52 -5.84 9.39 -5.50
CA MET A 52 -6.79 8.59 -4.75
C MET A 52 -6.16 8.10 -3.45
N CYS A 53 -4.97 7.48 -3.50
CA CYS A 53 -4.27 6.97 -2.32
C CYS A 53 -4.04 8.05 -1.26
N LEU A 54 -3.57 9.23 -1.65
CA LEU A 54 -3.25 10.33 -0.73
C LEU A 54 -4.52 10.98 -0.15
N ASN A 55 -5.56 11.17 -0.96
CA ASN A 55 -6.82 11.76 -0.54
C ASN A 55 -7.60 10.88 0.45
N ARG A 56 -7.32 9.57 0.55
CA ARG A 56 -7.94 8.67 1.55
C ARG A 56 -7.67 9.07 3.00
N GLN A 57 -6.68 9.92 3.26
CA GLN A 57 -6.44 10.48 4.59
C GLN A 57 -7.49 11.52 4.99
N LYS A 58 -8.15 12.17 4.01
CA LYS A 58 -9.19 13.17 4.26
C LYS A 58 -10.51 12.46 4.56
N GLU A 59 -11.11 12.78 5.71
CA GLU A 59 -12.36 12.14 6.16
C GLU A 59 -13.51 12.33 5.17
N GLU A 60 -13.70 13.56 4.68
CA GLU A 60 -14.74 13.88 3.70
C GLU A 60 -14.61 13.05 2.42
N TYR A 61 -13.39 12.96 1.88
CA TYR A 61 -13.11 12.15 0.70
C TYR A 61 -13.39 10.67 0.96
N ALA A 62 -12.92 10.14 2.10
CA ALA A 62 -13.14 8.75 2.48
C ALA A 62 -14.63 8.42 2.61
N LYS A 63 -15.41 9.27 3.29
CA LYS A 63 -16.87 9.15 3.43
C LYS A 63 -17.57 9.22 2.08
N LYS A 64 -17.20 10.16 1.21
CA LYS A 64 -17.78 10.35 -0.13
C LYS A 64 -17.70 9.09 -0.99
N ILE A 65 -16.64 8.29 -0.84
CA ILE A 65 -16.46 7.04 -1.59
C ILE A 65 -16.90 5.78 -0.81
N GLY A 66 -17.57 5.94 0.34
CA GLY A 66 -18.09 4.83 1.15
C GLY A 66 -17.00 3.96 1.79
N ARG A 67 -15.88 4.56 2.20
CA ARG A 67 -14.71 3.85 2.74
C ARG A 67 -14.17 4.53 4.01
N CYS A 68 -13.37 3.82 4.80
CA CYS A 68 -12.69 4.36 6.00
C CYS A 68 -11.59 5.38 5.68
N GLN A 69 -11.07 6.16 6.63
CA GLN A 69 -9.82 6.88 6.36
C GLN A 69 -8.65 5.89 6.34
N SER A 70 -7.62 6.19 5.54
CA SER A 70 -6.43 5.35 5.52
C SER A 70 -5.18 6.11 5.11
N LYS A 71 -4.03 5.65 5.62
CA LYS A 71 -2.70 6.08 5.20
C LYS A 71 -1.89 4.88 4.74
N THR A 72 -1.30 5.00 3.56
CA THR A 72 -0.43 3.97 2.97
C THR A 72 1.02 4.38 3.11
N PHE A 73 1.85 3.44 3.52
CA PHE A 73 3.30 3.55 3.54
C PHE A 73 3.92 2.43 2.70
N LEU A 74 5.01 2.75 2.04
CA LEU A 74 5.89 1.82 1.34
C LEU A 74 7.01 1.42 2.30
N LEU A 75 7.28 0.13 2.41
CA LEU A 75 8.45 -0.39 3.11
C LEU A 75 9.63 -0.41 2.15
N ILE A 76 10.59 0.47 2.37
CA ILE A 76 11.78 0.59 1.55
C ILE A 76 12.94 -0.14 2.21
N ARG A 77 13.62 -1.01 1.47
CA ARG A 77 14.94 -1.53 1.85
C ARG A 77 16.00 -0.54 1.39
N LYS A 78 16.68 0.08 2.35
CA LYS A 78 17.66 1.14 2.10
C LYS A 78 18.89 0.67 1.31
N ASN A 79 19.21 -0.62 1.37
CA ASN A 79 20.42 -1.18 0.76
C ASN A 79 20.42 -1.10 -0.77
N ASP A 80 19.25 -1.23 -1.38
CA ASP A 80 19.03 -1.23 -2.83
C ASP A 80 17.89 -0.29 -3.25
N ASP A 81 17.45 0.57 -2.33
CA ASP A 81 16.34 1.53 -2.49
C ASP A 81 15.05 0.89 -3.05
N ARG A 82 14.79 -0.37 -2.69
CA ARG A 82 13.70 -1.17 -3.27
C ARG A 82 12.45 -1.17 -2.40
N ILE A 83 11.28 -1.06 -3.03
CA ILE A 83 10.00 -1.31 -2.36
C ILE A 83 9.85 -2.82 -2.11
N ILE A 84 9.89 -3.19 -0.84
CA ILE A 84 9.75 -4.58 -0.36
C ILE A 84 8.31 -4.88 0.03
N GLY A 85 7.58 -3.87 0.49
CA GLY A 85 6.22 -4.05 0.95
C GLY A 85 5.46 -2.74 1.01
N ALA A 86 4.22 -2.84 1.46
CA ALA A 86 3.40 -1.71 1.84
C ALA A 86 2.54 -2.06 3.05
N ILE A 87 2.18 -1.05 3.83
CA ILE A 87 1.22 -1.13 4.92
C ILE A 87 0.21 0.00 4.78
N ASN A 88 -1.07 -0.33 4.96
CA ASN A 88 -2.20 0.58 4.97
C ASN A 88 -2.83 0.55 6.35
N VAL A 89 -2.70 1.67 7.05
CA VAL A 89 -3.28 1.88 8.37
C VAL A 89 -4.62 2.58 8.19
N ARG A 90 -5.68 2.00 8.74
CA ARG A 90 -7.08 2.39 8.55
C ARG A 90 -7.69 2.78 9.89
N TRP A 91 -8.43 3.88 9.91
CA TRP A 91 -9.16 4.36 11.07
C TRP A 91 -10.54 4.88 10.66
N ASN A 92 -11.41 5.10 11.65
CA ASN A 92 -12.80 5.48 11.43
C ASN A 92 -13.52 4.49 10.50
N LEU A 93 -13.40 3.19 10.81
CA LEU A 93 -14.02 2.14 10.00
C LEU A 93 -15.55 2.26 10.06
N PRO A 94 -16.22 2.38 8.91
CA PRO A 94 -17.67 2.25 8.87
C PRO A 94 -18.07 0.82 9.26
N GLU A 95 -19.29 0.64 9.76
CA GLU A 95 -19.74 -0.62 10.37
C GLU A 95 -19.58 -1.83 9.44
N ASN A 96 -19.89 -1.65 8.16
CA ASN A 96 -19.70 -2.67 7.11
C ASN A 96 -18.23 -3.12 6.95
N MET A 97 -17.26 -2.27 7.27
CA MET A 97 -15.83 -2.59 7.20
C MET A 97 -15.27 -3.18 8.49
N LYS A 98 -15.97 -3.06 9.64
CA LYS A 98 -15.50 -3.64 10.90
C LYS A 98 -15.49 -5.17 10.88
N GLN A 99 -16.42 -5.78 10.15
CA GLN A 99 -16.55 -7.24 10.08
C GLN A 99 -15.46 -7.90 9.22
N PHE A 100 -15.03 -7.25 8.13
CA PHE A 100 -14.15 -7.88 7.11
C PHE A 100 -12.92 -7.05 6.73
N GLY A 101 -12.90 -5.75 7.00
CA GLY A 101 -11.86 -4.83 6.53
C GLY A 101 -10.67 -4.74 7.48
N GLY A 102 -10.93 -4.57 8.78
CA GLY A 102 -9.90 -4.41 9.81
C GLY A 102 -9.02 -3.15 9.66
N ASN A 103 -8.25 -2.85 10.69
CA ASN A 103 -7.44 -1.62 10.75
C ASN A 103 -6.15 -1.67 9.93
N ILE A 104 -5.63 -2.87 9.64
CA ILE A 104 -4.31 -3.02 9.00
C ILE A 104 -4.48 -3.86 7.74
N GLY A 105 -3.97 -3.35 6.61
CA GLY A 105 -3.78 -4.13 5.39
C GLY A 105 -2.34 -4.04 4.96
N TYR A 106 -1.74 -5.12 4.48
CA TYR A 106 -0.34 -5.11 4.06
C TYR A 106 -0.09 -6.06 2.90
N GLY A 107 0.99 -5.78 2.16
CA GLY A 107 1.48 -6.62 1.07
C GLY A 107 2.99 -6.67 1.07
N ILE A 108 3.57 -7.86 0.95
CA ILE A 108 5.01 -8.04 0.70
C ILE A 108 5.19 -8.48 -0.74
N ARG A 109 6.14 -7.84 -1.44
CA ARG A 109 6.56 -8.14 -2.80
C ARG A 109 6.73 -9.67 -2.95
N PRO A 110 6.07 -10.33 -3.91
CA PRO A 110 6.04 -11.79 -4.02
C PRO A 110 7.42 -12.45 -3.91
N THR A 111 8.41 -11.92 -4.63
CA THR A 111 9.80 -12.40 -4.65
C THR A 111 10.58 -12.18 -3.34
N GLU A 112 10.04 -11.38 -2.42
CA GLU A 112 10.65 -11.04 -1.13
C GLU A 112 9.93 -11.69 0.07
N ARG A 113 8.97 -12.57 -0.18
CA ARG A 113 8.22 -13.29 0.86
C ARG A 113 9.11 -14.31 1.58
N ARG A 114 8.66 -14.72 2.78
CA ARG A 114 9.33 -15.70 3.66
C ARG A 114 10.71 -15.27 4.19
N LYS A 115 11.10 -14.02 4.00
CA LYS A 115 12.33 -13.41 4.55
C LYS A 115 12.12 -12.64 5.86
N GLY A 116 10.92 -12.70 6.44
CA GLY A 116 10.59 -12.00 7.70
C GLY A 116 10.24 -10.51 7.56
N TYR A 117 10.24 -9.96 6.35
CA TYR A 117 10.01 -8.53 6.12
C TYR A 117 8.64 -8.01 6.55
N ASN A 118 7.60 -8.86 6.59
CA ASN A 118 6.32 -8.41 7.13
C ASN A 118 6.37 -8.09 8.63
N LYS A 119 7.24 -8.76 9.39
CA LYS A 119 7.45 -8.42 10.81
C LYS A 119 8.03 -7.02 10.95
N ILE A 120 8.92 -6.64 10.04
CA ILE A 120 9.51 -5.29 9.98
C ILE A 120 8.45 -4.27 9.55
N ASN A 121 7.66 -4.59 8.52
CA ASN A 121 6.57 -3.75 8.03
C ASN A 121 5.58 -3.38 9.15
N LEU A 122 5.15 -4.37 9.92
CA LEU A 122 4.22 -4.19 11.05
C LEU A 122 4.87 -3.53 12.27
N TYR A 123 6.18 -3.70 12.48
CA TYR A 123 6.88 -3.06 13.60
C TYR A 123 7.05 -1.55 13.36
N LEU A 124 7.22 -1.13 12.12
CA LEU A 124 7.46 0.27 11.76
C LEU A 124 6.17 1.08 11.55
N GLY A 125 5.07 0.44 11.15
CA GLY A 125 3.83 1.10 10.76
C GLY A 125 2.75 1.06 11.82
#